data_AF-A0A8H7LYQ1-F1
#
_entry.id   AF-A0A8H7LYQ1-F1
#
_cell.length_a   1.000
_cell.length_b   1.000
_cell.length_c   1.000
_cell.angle_alpha   90.00
_cell.angle_beta   90.00
_cell.angle_gamma   90.00
#
_symmetry.space_group_name_H-M   'P 1'
#
loop_
_entity.id
_entity.type
_entity.pdbx_description
1 polymer ?
#
loop_
_entity_poly.entity_id
_entity_poly.type
_entity_poly.pdbx_seq_one_letter_code
_entity_poly.pdbx_strand_id
1 'polypeptide(L)'
;MWRSNGAAELYTYLPPSAEAVNKKAACSGPGATCDGDYGWSLGRGEWKWETGKWQTIAQKVTLNDVGKSNGGMIVYYNGAVVYSAKNIVIRTKDNADPRGAMVQSFFGGAFPHFVSLCWYLLFWGWPGHDESWASPIKQKLWISDLSMAVLE
;
A
#
# COMPACT_ATOMS: atom_id res chain seq x y z
N MET A 1 -4.24 -1.77 1.78
CA MET A 1 -5.64 -1.29 1.66
C MET A 1 -6.61 -2.42 1.95
N TRP A 2 -7.88 -2.10 2.19
CA TRP A 2 -9.00 -3.06 2.15
C TRP A 2 -9.81 -2.85 0.86
N ARG A 3 -10.49 -3.91 0.41
CA ARG A 3 -11.37 -3.99 -0.75
C ARG A 3 -12.66 -4.71 -0.35
N SER A 4 -13.58 -4.87 -1.31
CA SER A 4 -14.85 -5.56 -1.12
C SER A 4 -14.68 -6.90 -0.40
N ASN A 5 -15.63 -7.22 0.49
CA ASN A 5 -15.64 -8.45 1.28
C ASN A 5 -14.38 -8.66 2.14
N GLY A 6 -13.75 -7.56 2.58
CA GLY A 6 -12.58 -7.59 3.45
C GLY A 6 -11.29 -8.01 2.74
N ALA A 7 -11.29 -8.21 1.42
CA ALA A 7 -10.06 -8.53 0.69
C ALA A 7 -8.99 -7.46 0.95
N ALA A 8 -7.80 -7.89 1.30
CA ALA A 8 -6.71 -7.00 1.64
C ALA A 8 -5.66 -7.00 0.52
N GLU A 9 -4.90 -5.92 0.42
CA GLU A 9 -3.80 -5.79 -0.56
C GLU A 9 -2.69 -4.89 -0.03
N LEU A 10 -1.48 -5.09 -0.53
CA LEU A 10 -0.42 -4.10 -0.47
C LEU A 10 -0.67 -3.09 -1.58
N TYR A 11 -0.81 -1.82 -1.22
CA TYR A 11 -0.98 -0.75 -2.19
C TYR A 11 0.27 0.12 -2.19
N THR A 12 0.96 0.24 -3.32
CA THR A 12 2.28 0.86 -3.37
C THR A 12 2.44 1.82 -4.55
N TYR A 13 3.22 2.87 -4.34
CA TYR A 13 3.75 3.74 -5.38
C TYR A 13 5.24 3.50 -5.46
N LEU A 14 5.71 2.99 -6.60
CA LEU A 14 7.12 2.75 -6.86
C LEU A 14 7.64 3.79 -7.87
N PRO A 15 8.96 4.04 -7.92
CA PRO A 15 9.53 5.04 -8.82
C PRO A 15 9.13 4.79 -10.29
N PRO A 16 8.52 5.77 -10.99
CA PRO A 16 8.13 5.61 -12.39
C PRO A 16 9.31 5.25 -13.31
N SER A 17 10.51 5.77 -13.02
CA SER A 17 11.71 5.45 -13.79
C SER A 17 12.18 4.00 -13.66
N ALA A 18 11.64 3.23 -12.71
CA ALA A 18 11.93 1.81 -12.52
C ALA A 18 10.71 0.91 -12.77
N GLU A 19 9.66 1.45 -13.39
CA GLU A 19 8.38 0.76 -13.59
C GLU A 19 8.54 -0.61 -14.27
N ALA A 20 9.28 -0.69 -15.38
CA ALA A 20 9.45 -1.95 -16.11
C ALA A 20 10.09 -3.06 -15.25
N VAL A 21 11.09 -2.71 -14.43
CA VAL A 21 11.77 -3.64 -13.52
C VAL A 21 10.81 -4.09 -12.41
N ASN A 22 10.11 -3.14 -11.80
CA ASN A 22 9.19 -3.40 -10.71
C ASN A 22 7.96 -4.19 -11.16
N LYS A 23 7.43 -3.93 -12.36
CA LYS A 23 6.32 -4.71 -12.94
C LYS A 23 6.70 -6.17 -13.10
N LYS A 24 7.89 -6.44 -13.64
CA LYS A 24 8.40 -7.81 -13.77
C LYS A 24 8.49 -8.53 -12.41
N ALA A 25 8.84 -7.80 -11.36
CA ALA A 25 9.05 -8.36 -10.03
C ALA A 25 7.76 -8.58 -9.22
N ALA A 26 6.76 -7.70 -9.36
CA ALA A 26 5.60 -7.68 -8.48
C ALA A 26 4.25 -7.93 -9.16
N CYS A 27 4.14 -7.72 -10.47
CA CYS A 27 2.84 -7.62 -11.16
C CYS A 27 2.38 -8.88 -11.89
N SER A 28 3.12 -9.99 -11.76
CA SER A 28 2.75 -11.30 -12.29
C SER A 28 2.11 -12.23 -11.25
N GLY A 29 2.08 -11.81 -9.98
CA GLY A 29 1.52 -12.61 -8.88
C GLY A 29 -0.02 -12.57 -8.83
N PRO A 30 -0.64 -13.53 -8.10
CA PRO A 30 -2.08 -13.52 -7.87
C PRO A 30 -2.53 -12.23 -7.19
N GLY A 31 -3.69 -11.72 -7.60
CA GLY A 31 -4.25 -10.48 -7.06
C GLY A 31 -3.41 -9.22 -7.35
N ALA A 32 -2.47 -9.27 -8.30
CA ALA A 32 -1.73 -8.10 -8.74
C ALA A 32 -2.50 -7.30 -9.80
N THR A 33 -2.51 -5.98 -9.67
CA THR A 33 -3.03 -5.04 -10.67
C THR A 33 -2.11 -3.83 -10.68
N CYS A 34 -1.40 -3.65 -11.78
CA CYS A 34 -0.38 -2.61 -11.95
C CYS A 34 -0.61 -1.76 -13.20
N ASP A 35 -1.82 -1.81 -13.73
CA ASP A 35 -2.22 -1.08 -14.91
C ASP A 35 -3.00 0.17 -14.49
N GLY A 36 -2.62 1.33 -15.01
CA GLY A 36 -3.25 2.62 -14.75
C GLY A 36 -2.33 3.66 -14.11
N ASP A 37 -2.86 4.86 -13.91
CA ASP A 37 -2.13 6.05 -13.42
C ASP A 37 -1.96 6.09 -11.89
N TYR A 38 -2.25 5.00 -11.19
CA TYR A 38 -2.32 4.95 -9.72
C TYR A 38 -1.34 3.95 -9.12
N GLY A 39 -1.34 3.87 -7.78
CA GLY A 39 -0.61 2.85 -7.05
C GLY A 39 -1.04 1.45 -7.47
N TRP A 40 -0.12 0.51 -7.31
CA TRP A 40 -0.34 -0.88 -7.68
C TRP A 40 -0.97 -1.63 -6.53
N SER A 41 -1.99 -2.43 -6.85
CA SER A 41 -2.57 -3.41 -5.92
C SER A 41 -1.79 -4.70 -6.04
N LEU A 42 -1.21 -5.18 -4.94
CA LEU A 42 -0.37 -6.39 -4.92
C LEU A 42 -0.91 -7.37 -3.89
N GLY A 43 -1.03 -8.65 -4.29
CA GLY A 43 -1.54 -9.71 -3.41
C GLY A 43 -2.99 -9.50 -2.98
N ARG A 44 -3.82 -8.84 -3.81
CA ARG A 44 -5.22 -8.58 -3.47
C ARG A 44 -5.96 -9.89 -3.22
N GLY A 45 -6.50 -10.04 -2.02
CA GLY A 45 -7.29 -11.22 -1.63
C GLY A 45 -6.47 -12.40 -1.14
N GLU A 46 -5.13 -12.32 -1.14
CA GLU A 46 -4.25 -13.32 -0.54
C GLU A 46 -4.43 -13.37 1.00
N TRP A 47 -4.93 -12.29 1.59
CA TRP A 47 -5.47 -12.27 2.95
C TRP A 47 -6.74 -11.42 3.02
N LYS A 48 -7.46 -11.55 4.12
CA LYS A 48 -8.72 -10.86 4.36
C LYS A 48 -8.74 -10.26 5.76
N TRP A 49 -9.18 -9.00 5.82
CA TRP A 49 -9.55 -8.35 7.05
C TRP A 49 -10.84 -8.95 7.60
N GLU A 50 -10.85 -9.27 8.88
CA GLU A 50 -12.04 -9.73 9.59
C GLU A 50 -12.68 -8.56 10.38
N THR A 51 -14.01 -8.51 10.42
CA THR A 51 -14.70 -7.50 11.25
C THR A 51 -14.76 -7.95 12.71
N GLY A 52 -14.70 -7.00 13.64
CA GLY A 52 -14.87 -7.27 15.07
C GLY A 52 -13.73 -8.05 15.74
N LYS A 53 -12.58 -8.21 15.08
CA LYS A 53 -11.41 -8.93 15.60
C LYS A 53 -10.16 -8.07 15.53
N TRP A 54 -9.34 -8.11 16.58
CA TRP A 54 -7.98 -7.60 16.53
C TRP A 54 -7.15 -8.45 15.58
N GLN A 55 -6.42 -7.78 14.70
CA GLN A 55 -5.53 -8.38 13.71
C GLN A 55 -4.21 -7.64 13.74
N THR A 56 -3.11 -8.39 13.69
CA THR A 56 -1.77 -7.82 13.68
C THR A 56 -1.26 -7.77 12.25
N ILE A 57 -0.87 -6.58 11.80
CA ILE A 57 -0.25 -6.37 10.49
C ILE A 57 1.16 -5.82 10.69
N ALA A 58 2.13 -6.33 9.94
CA ALA A 58 3.46 -5.74 9.85
C ALA A 58 3.89 -5.65 8.39
N GLN A 59 4.59 -4.57 8.04
CA GLN A 59 5.18 -4.38 6.72
C GLN A 59 6.68 -4.18 6.89
N LYS A 60 7.47 -5.08 6.31
CA LYS A 60 8.92 -4.92 6.20
C LYS A 60 9.25 -4.40 4.82
N VAL A 61 10.01 -3.30 4.77
CA VAL A 61 10.53 -2.72 3.52
C VAL A 61 12.05 -2.75 3.59
N THR A 62 12.69 -3.28 2.56
CA THR A 62 14.15 -3.31 2.41
C THR A 62 14.52 -2.47 1.20
N LEU A 63 15.25 -1.37 1.42
CA LEU A 63 15.69 -0.49 0.34
C LEU A 63 16.65 -1.23 -0.60
N ASN A 64 16.59 -0.88 -1.87
CA ASN A 64 17.61 -1.29 -2.82
C ASN A 64 18.84 -0.38 -2.75
N ASP A 65 19.98 -0.91 -3.18
CA ASP A 65 21.12 -0.09 -3.58
C ASP A 65 20.72 0.72 -4.82
N VAL A 66 21.12 2.00 -4.89
CA VAL A 66 20.84 2.82 -6.07
C VAL A 66 21.48 2.19 -7.31
N GLY A 67 20.69 2.07 -8.38
CA GLY A 67 21.08 1.38 -9.61
C GLY A 67 20.90 -0.14 -9.60
N LYS A 68 20.48 -0.76 -8.49
CA LYS A 68 20.20 -2.20 -8.40
C LYS A 68 18.74 -2.50 -8.06
N SER A 69 18.28 -3.67 -8.45
CA SER A 69 16.98 -4.24 -8.07
C SER A 69 17.15 -5.32 -7.00
N ASN A 70 17.66 -4.96 -5.82
CA ASN A 70 17.87 -5.86 -4.68
C ASN A 70 17.03 -5.50 -3.44
N GLY A 71 16.06 -4.58 -3.58
CA GLY A 71 15.11 -4.26 -2.53
C GLY A 71 13.99 -5.28 -2.44
N GLY A 72 13.13 -5.11 -1.43
CA GLY A 72 11.99 -6.00 -1.21
C GLY A 72 10.95 -5.46 -0.24
N MET A 73 9.78 -6.08 -0.28
CA MET A 73 8.64 -5.78 0.59
C MET A 73 8.02 -7.09 1.07
N ILE A 74 7.73 -7.19 2.37
CA ILE A 74 7.06 -8.34 2.96
C ILE A 74 5.90 -7.83 3.83
N VAL A 75 4.73 -8.44 3.68
CA VAL A 75 3.57 -8.20 4.53
C VAL A 75 3.32 -9.43 5.37
N TYR A 76 3.21 -9.20 6.68
CA TYR A 76 2.84 -10.20 7.67
C TYR A 76 1.45 -9.89 8.19
N TYR A 77 0.57 -10.88 8.23
CA TYR A 77 -0.77 -10.80 8.80
C TYR A 77 -0.92 -11.92 9.83
N ASN A 78 -1.22 -11.55 11.07
CA ASN A 78 -1.27 -12.44 12.24
C ASN A 78 -0.02 -13.34 12.35
N GLY A 79 1.16 -12.77 12.09
CA GLY A 79 2.46 -13.45 12.17
C GLY A 79 2.86 -14.29 10.95
N ALA A 80 1.94 -14.53 10.00
CA ALA A 80 2.24 -15.27 8.77
C ALA A 80 2.58 -14.32 7.62
N VAL A 81 3.53 -14.71 6.76
CA VAL A 81 3.79 -13.98 5.50
C VAL A 81 2.61 -14.19 4.56
N VAL A 82 1.94 -13.10 4.19
CA VAL A 82 0.80 -13.11 3.24
C VAL A 82 1.14 -12.46 1.90
N TYR A 83 2.22 -11.70 1.85
CA TYR A 83 2.77 -11.18 0.60
C TYR A 83 4.28 -10.98 0.71
N SER A 84 5.01 -11.26 -0.37
CA SER A 84 6.44 -11.00 -0.46
C SER A 84 6.83 -10.68 -1.89
N ALA A 85 7.50 -9.56 -2.10
CA ALA A 85 8.13 -9.19 -3.35
C ALA A 85 9.62 -8.96 -3.14
N LYS A 86 10.42 -9.51 -4.05
CA LYS A 86 11.88 -9.32 -4.12
C LYS A 86 12.23 -8.68 -5.45
N ASN A 87 13.47 -8.21 -5.54
CA ASN A 87 14.00 -7.55 -6.73
C ASN A 87 13.26 -6.26 -7.08
N ILE A 88 12.85 -5.52 -6.06
CA ILE A 88 12.13 -4.24 -6.21
C ILE A 88 13.13 -3.09 -6.13
N VAL A 89 12.95 -2.10 -7.00
CA VAL A 89 13.57 -0.78 -6.93
C VAL A 89 12.60 0.14 -6.20
N ILE A 90 12.94 0.49 -4.97
CA ILE A 90 12.16 1.37 -4.08
C ILE A 90 12.68 2.81 -4.16
N ARG A 91 14.00 2.99 -4.35
CA ARG A 91 14.66 4.28 -4.49
C ARG A 91 15.59 4.34 -5.70
N THR A 92 15.72 5.54 -6.27
CA THR A 92 16.60 5.83 -7.41
C THR A 92 17.64 6.91 -7.12
N LYS A 93 17.63 7.48 -5.91
CA LYS A 93 18.60 8.46 -5.40
C LYS A 93 18.99 8.06 -3.98
N ASP A 94 20.25 8.28 -3.62
CA ASP A 94 20.79 7.83 -2.33
C ASP A 94 20.18 8.57 -1.14
N ASN A 95 19.71 9.80 -1.35
CA ASN A 95 19.07 10.63 -0.31
C ASN A 95 17.54 10.41 -0.19
N ALA A 96 16.99 9.44 -0.93
CA ALA A 96 15.59 9.07 -0.87
C ALA A 96 15.36 8.02 0.24
N ASP A 97 15.51 8.47 1.48
CA ASP A 97 15.36 7.63 2.67
C ASP A 97 13.92 7.67 3.23
N PRO A 98 13.46 6.59 3.88
CA PRO A 98 12.20 6.56 4.61
C PRO A 98 12.11 7.70 5.63
N ARG A 99 10.99 8.42 5.63
CA ARG A 99 10.76 9.55 6.55
C ARG A 99 9.89 9.21 7.75
N GLY A 100 9.27 8.03 7.74
CA GLY A 100 8.40 7.55 8.81
C GLY A 100 7.31 6.63 8.29
N ALA A 101 6.37 6.29 9.17
CA ALA A 101 5.17 5.54 8.82
C ALA A 101 4.03 6.50 8.47
N MET A 102 3.39 6.27 7.32
CA MET A 102 2.17 6.98 6.92
C MET A 102 0.96 6.18 7.39
N VAL A 103 0.26 6.69 8.41
CA VAL A 103 -0.97 6.08 8.94
C VAL A 103 -2.16 6.91 8.50
N GLN A 104 -2.85 6.46 7.46
CA GLN A 104 -4.07 7.09 6.94
C GLN A 104 -5.12 6.02 6.67
N SER A 105 -6.36 6.32 7.04
CA SER A 105 -7.49 5.41 6.88
C SER A 105 -8.73 6.21 6.50
N PHE A 106 -9.28 5.91 5.34
CA PHE A 106 -10.50 6.52 4.83
C PHE A 106 -11.16 5.57 3.83
N PHE A 107 -12.47 5.70 3.66
CA PHE A 107 -13.19 5.13 2.53
C PHE A 107 -12.82 5.95 1.28
N GLY A 108 -12.40 5.31 0.19
CA GLY A 108 -11.78 6.06 -0.89
C GLY A 108 -11.74 5.36 -2.23
N GLY A 109 -11.56 6.19 -3.25
CA GLY A 109 -11.69 5.94 -4.68
C GLY A 109 -12.23 7.23 -5.30
N ALA A 110 -11.65 7.69 -6.42
CA ALA A 110 -12.09 8.90 -7.11
C ALA A 110 -12.37 8.62 -8.59
N PHE A 111 -13.49 9.14 -9.08
CA PHE A 111 -13.92 9.17 -10.48
C PHE A 111 -14.03 10.65 -10.94
N PRO A 112 -13.51 11.05 -12.11
CA PRO A 112 -12.54 10.38 -12.95
C PRO A 112 -11.17 11.04 -12.72
N HIS A 113 -10.20 10.25 -12.28
CA HIS A 113 -8.78 10.63 -12.36
C HIS A 113 -8.32 11.56 -11.23
N PHE A 114 -7.10 11.32 -10.74
CA PHE A 114 -6.39 11.97 -9.62
C PHE A 114 -6.68 11.45 -8.21
N VAL A 115 -5.67 10.83 -7.59
CA VAL A 115 -5.44 10.98 -6.14
C VAL A 115 -4.07 11.62 -5.94
N SER A 116 -4.12 12.73 -5.21
CA SER A 116 -3.08 13.70 -4.94
C SER A 116 -1.93 13.16 -4.09
N LEU A 117 -0.71 13.60 -4.39
CA LEU A 117 0.35 13.78 -3.39
C LEU A 117 -0.15 14.81 -2.37
N CYS A 118 -0.50 14.40 -1.14
CA CYS A 118 -0.90 15.38 -0.14
C CYS A 118 0.09 15.44 1.03
N TRP A 119 0.98 16.42 0.93
CA TRP A 119 1.46 17.20 2.06
C TRP A 119 0.31 18.06 2.61
N TYR A 120 0.25 18.18 3.95
CA TYR A 120 -0.63 19.01 4.78
C TYR A 120 -2.15 18.69 4.84
N LEU A 121 -2.65 18.65 6.08
CA LEU A 121 -4.07 18.62 6.43
C LEU A 121 -4.79 19.87 5.90
N LEU A 122 -5.72 19.66 4.97
CA LEU A 122 -6.83 20.58 4.70
C LEU A 122 -8.09 19.74 4.45
N PHE A 123 -9.18 20.06 5.14
CA PHE A 123 -10.51 19.54 4.82
C PHE A 123 -11.00 20.23 3.54
N TRP A 124 -10.85 19.58 2.39
CA TRP A 124 -11.56 19.93 1.17
C TRP A 124 -12.34 18.72 0.68
N GLY A 125 -13.66 18.89 0.51
CA GLY A 125 -14.46 17.98 -0.31
C GLY A 125 -13.97 18.11 -1.75
N TRP A 126 -13.19 17.14 -2.21
CA TRP A 126 -12.66 17.10 -3.56
C TRP A 126 -13.74 16.58 -4.53
N PRO A 127 -14.01 17.26 -5.65
CA PRO A 127 -14.95 16.78 -6.65
C PRO A 127 -14.31 15.59 -7.35
N GLY A 128 -14.68 14.40 -6.93
CA GLY A 128 -14.06 13.16 -7.41
C GLY A 128 -14.50 11.92 -6.67
N HIS A 129 -15.01 12.02 -5.44
CA HIS A 129 -15.62 10.85 -4.81
C HIS A 129 -17.03 10.64 -5.36
N ASP A 130 -17.26 9.54 -6.09
CA ASP A 130 -18.62 9.05 -6.30
C ASP A 130 -19.11 8.33 -5.02
N GLU A 131 -20.43 8.18 -4.89
CA GLU A 131 -21.02 7.52 -3.74
C GLU A 131 -20.68 6.02 -3.66
N SER A 132 -20.09 5.42 -4.71
CA SER A 132 -19.78 3.99 -4.72
C SER A 132 -18.68 3.61 -3.73
N TRP A 133 -17.84 4.58 -3.34
CA TRP A 133 -16.82 4.41 -2.31
C TRP A 133 -17.23 4.93 -0.94
N ALA A 134 -18.44 5.50 -0.80
CA ALA A 134 -18.91 5.99 0.48
C ALA A 134 -19.03 4.85 1.50
N SER A 135 -18.82 5.18 2.78
CA SER A 135 -19.09 4.24 3.86
C SER A 135 -20.58 3.86 3.85
N PRO A 136 -20.95 2.58 3.67
CA PRO A 136 -22.36 2.20 3.50
C PRO A 136 -23.19 2.41 4.77
N ILE A 137 -22.52 2.46 5.92
CA ILE A 137 -23.11 2.72 7.24
C ILE A 137 -22.14 3.56 8.08
N LYS A 138 -22.61 4.09 9.22
CA LYS A 138 -21.71 4.60 10.26
C LYS A 138 -20.95 3.43 10.86
N GLN A 139 -19.63 3.48 10.81
CA GLN A 139 -18.75 2.43 11.32
C GLN A 139 -17.44 3.02 11.87
N LYS A 140 -16.68 2.19 12.59
CA LYS A 140 -15.48 2.61 13.29
C LYS A 140 -14.33 1.64 13.00
N LEU A 141 -13.12 2.18 12.98
CA LEU A 141 -11.86 1.43 12.96
C LEU A 141 -11.09 1.79 14.24
N TRP A 142 -10.53 0.79 14.90
CA TRP A 142 -9.61 0.96 16.02
C TRP A 142 -8.22 0.53 15.58
N ILE A 143 -7.21 1.33 15.94
CA ILE A 143 -5.81 1.05 15.68
C ILE A 143 -5.09 1.19 17.02
N SER A 144 -4.32 0.18 17.40
CA SER A 144 -3.48 0.16 18.60
C SER A 144 -2.09 -0.39 18.28
N ASP A 145 -1.16 -0.26 19.22
CA ASP A 145 0.15 -0.92 19.20
C ASP A 145 1.01 -0.58 17.96
N LEU A 146 0.88 0.66 17.47
CA LEU A 146 1.70 1.16 16.38
C LEU A 146 3.15 1.23 16.81
N SER A 147 4.00 0.46 16.13
CA SER A 147 5.44 0.44 16.34
C SER A 147 6.17 0.48 15.00
N MET A 148 7.40 0.98 15.03
CA MET A 148 8.30 1.05 13.87
C MET A 148 9.71 0.75 14.35
N ALA A 149 10.43 -0.06 13.56
CA ALA A 149 11.83 -0.38 13.81
C ALA A 149 12.62 -0.20 12.52
N VAL A 150 13.83 0.32 12.65
CA VAL A 150 14.86 0.28 11.60
C VAL A 150 15.73 -0.93 11.90
N LEU A 151 15.84 -1.83 10.92
CA LEU A 151 16.68 -3.03 11.03
C LEU A 151 17.99 -2.73 10.33
N GLU A 152 19.11 -3.01 11.01
CA GLU A 152 20.48 -2.91 10.46
C GLU A 152 20.81 -4.08 9.53
#